data_AF-A0A2K2FU62-F1
#
_entry.id   AF-A0A2K2FU62-F1
#
_cell.length_a   1.000
_cell.length_b   1.000
_cell.length_c   1.000
_cell.angle_alpha   90.00
_cell.angle_beta   90.00
_cell.angle_gamma   90.00
#
_symmetry.space_group_name_H-M   'P 1'
#
loop_
_entity.id
_entity.type
_entity.pdbx_description
1 polymer ?
#
loop_
_entity_poly.entity_id
_entity_poly.type
_entity_poly.pdbx_seq_one_letter_code
_entity_poly.pdbx_strand_id
1 'polypeptide(L)' 'MFSDVVMPGMEGVELCRRIRAHWPGPTVVLTSGYSHVLAEDMRHGFPLLQKPYSLDDLVRVMRDAHAQNGNVF' A
#
# COMPACT_ATOMS: atom_id res chain seq x y z
N MET A 1 -6.68 2.21 -4.31
CA MET A 1 -7.33 2.10 -2.98
C MET A 1 -6.33 2.48 -1.90
N PHE A 2 -6.77 3.17 -0.86
CA PHE A 2 -5.93 3.62 0.27
C PHE A 2 -6.41 2.95 1.56
N SER A 3 -5.52 2.31 2.31
CA SER A 3 -5.86 1.64 3.59
C SER A 3 -4.78 1.85 4.64
N ASP A 4 -5.18 1.90 5.91
CA ASP A 4 -4.25 1.75 7.03
C ASP A 4 -3.75 0.29 7.09
N VAL A 5 -2.53 0.09 7.61
CA VAL A 5 -1.99 -1.25 7.86
C VAL A 5 -2.56 -1.84 9.14
N VAL A 6 -2.80 -1.02 10.17
CA VAL A 6 -3.35 -1.52 11.44
C VAL A 6 -4.83 -1.18 11.50
N MET A 7 -5.69 -2.20 11.34
CA MET A 7 -7.14 -2.07 11.59
C MET A 7 -7.58 -3.08 12.66
N PRO A 8 -8.57 -2.75 13.50
CA PRO A 8 -9.14 -3.73 14.43
C PRO A 8 -9.72 -4.93 13.68
N GLY A 9 -9.18 -6.13 13.95
CA GLY A 9 -9.68 -7.40 13.38
C GLY A 9 -9.12 -7.79 12.00
N MET A 10 -8.34 -6.94 11.33
CA MET A 10 -7.69 -7.27 10.05
C MET A 10 -6.45 -6.41 9.79
N GLU A 11 -5.38 -7.00 9.29
CA GLU A 11 -4.22 -6.24 8.81
C GLU A 11 -4.47 -5.73 7.38
N GLY A 12 -4.12 -4.46 7.11
CA GLY A 12 -4.29 -3.85 5.79
C GLY A 12 -3.54 -4.60 4.68
N VAL A 13 -2.44 -5.27 5.02
CA VAL A 13 -1.65 -6.09 4.10
C VAL A 13 -2.43 -7.33 3.66
N GLU A 14 -3.09 -7.98 4.60
CA GLU A 14 -3.94 -9.14 4.29
C GLU A 14 -5.12 -8.72 3.42
N LEU A 15 -5.71 -7.54 3.66
CA LEU A 15 -6.71 -6.95 2.77
C LEU A 15 -6.14 -6.73 1.35
N CYS A 16 -4.92 -6.19 1.24
CA CYS A 16 -4.26 -5.96 -0.06
C CYS A 16 -3.99 -7.26 -0.81
N ARG A 17 -3.55 -8.31 -0.11
CA ARG A 17 -3.33 -9.64 -0.71
C ARG A 17 -4.64 -10.21 -1.26
N ARG A 18 -5.72 -10.14 -0.49
CA ARG A 18 -7.06 -10.59 -0.94
C ARG A 18 -7.55 -9.80 -2.15
N ILE A 19 -7.41 -8.47 -2.12
CA ILE A 19 -7.79 -7.64 -3.26
C ILE A 19 -6.98 -8.00 -4.49
N ARG A 20 -5.65 -8.13 -4.39
CA ARG A 20 -4.82 -8.52 -5.54
C ARG A 20 -5.16 -9.91 -6.08
N ALA A 21 -5.54 -10.84 -5.21
CA ALA A 21 -5.92 -12.20 -5.61
C ALA A 21 -7.27 -12.24 -6.37
N HIS A 22 -8.22 -11.38 -6.01
CA HIS A 22 -9.55 -11.34 -6.65
C HIS A 22 -9.67 -10.29 -7.76
N TRP A 23 -8.84 -9.25 -7.73
CA TRP A 23 -8.87 -8.09 -8.61
C TRP A 23 -7.41 -7.63 -8.84
N PRO A 24 -6.75 -8.06 -9.92
CA PRO A 24 -5.37 -7.67 -10.20
C PRO A 24 -5.22 -6.24 -10.74
N GLY A 25 -6.30 -5.56 -11.10
CA GLY A 25 -6.27 -4.22 -11.71
C GLY A 25 -6.07 -2.99 -10.79
N PRO A 26 -6.51 -2.96 -9.52
CA PRO A 26 -6.39 -1.77 -8.70
C PRO A 26 -5.01 -1.63 -8.05
N THR A 27 -4.40 -0.45 -8.22
CA THR A 27 -3.25 0.00 -7.44
C THR A 27 -3.66 0.21 -5.98
N VAL A 28 -2.98 -0.44 -5.03
CA VAL A 28 -3.25 -0.31 -3.59
C VAL A 28 -2.05 0.31 -2.88
N VAL A 29 -2.31 1.33 -2.06
CA VAL A 29 -1.31 2.01 -1.23
C VAL A 29 -1.69 1.82 0.23
N LEU A 30 -0.72 1.40 1.03
CA LEU A 30 -0.88 1.16 2.47
C LEU A 30 -0.24 2.26 3.29
N THR A 31 -0.79 2.56 4.47
CA THR A 31 -0.18 3.53 5.40
C THR A 31 -0.07 3.02 6.81
N SER A 32 1.03 3.33 7.49
CA SER A 32 1.26 2.91 8.88
C SER A 32 1.94 4.00 9.68
N GLY A 33 1.53 4.18 10.94
CA GLY A 33 2.25 5.00 11.91
C GLY A 33 3.35 4.25 12.68
N TYR A 34 3.49 2.95 12.46
CA TYR A 34 4.45 2.10 13.15
C TYR A 34 5.57 1.67 12.21
N SER A 35 6.81 2.10 12.51
CA SER A 35 7.99 1.85 11.67
C SER A 35 8.36 0.36 11.54
N HIS A 36 8.02 -0.48 12.51
CA HIS A 36 8.29 -1.93 12.46
C HIS A 36 7.46 -2.63 11.37
N VAL A 37 6.19 -2.24 11.27
CA VAL A 37 5.25 -2.76 10.27
C VAL A 37 5.71 -2.42 8.85
N LEU A 38 6.22 -1.19 8.66
CA LEU A 38 6.77 -0.75 7.37
C LEU A 38 7.93 -1.63 6.87
N ALA A 39 8.83 -2.01 7.77
CA ALA A 39 10.01 -2.79 7.43
C ALA A 39 9.68 -4.25 7.06
N GLU A 40 8.68 -4.83 7.73
CA GLU A 40 8.18 -6.18 7.40
C GLU A 40 7.38 -6.17 6.10
N ASP A 41 6.53 -5.16 5.89
CA ASP A 41 5.62 -5.09 4.75
C ASP A 41 6.23 -4.64 3.44
N MET A 42 7.34 -3.89 3.48
CA MET A 42 8.10 -3.58 2.27
C MET A 42 8.55 -4.84 1.51
N ARG A 43 8.63 -6.00 2.19
CA ARG A 43 8.91 -7.30 1.58
C ARG A 43 7.74 -7.86 0.78
N HIS A 44 6.52 -7.37 0.98
CA HIS A 44 5.30 -7.86 0.34
C HIS A 44 4.99 -7.20 -1.01
N GLY A 45 5.81 -6.23 -1.43
CA GLY A 45 5.73 -5.61 -2.76
C GLY A 45 4.56 -4.65 -2.92
N PHE A 46 4.09 -4.05 -1.82
CA PHE A 46 3.08 -2.98 -1.85
C PHE A 46 3.74 -1.62 -1.53
N PRO A 47 3.34 -0.55 -2.22
CA PRO A 47 3.73 0.81 -1.85
C PRO A 47 3.20 1.12 -0.45
N LEU A 48 4.10 1.58 0.43
CA LEU A 48 3.77 1.98 1.78
C LEU A 48 4.12 3.45 2.02
N LEU A 49 3.27 4.14 2.79
CA LEU A 49 3.46 5.52 3.20
C LEU A 49 3.41 5.63 4.72
N GLN A 50 4.50 6.11 5.32
CA GLN A 50 4.63 6.25 6.77
C GLN A 50 3.89 7.50 7.27
N LYS A 51 3.15 7.38 8.38
CA LYS A 51 2.58 8.53 9.10
C LYS A 51 3.63 9.16 10.04
N PRO A 52 3.62 10.49 10.22
CA PRO A 52 2.80 11.46 9.49
C PRO A 52 3.32 11.68 8.06
N TYR A 53 2.40 11.83 7.11
CA TYR A 53 2.70 12.13 5.70
C TYR A 53 1.97 13.39 5.25
N SER A 54 2.51 14.07 4.25
CA SER A 54 1.84 15.19 3.57
C SER A 54 0.94 14.70 2.42
N LEU A 55 0.09 15.59 1.91
CA LEU A 55 -0.69 15.30 0.70
C LEU A 55 0.23 15.06 -0.51
N ASP A 56 1.35 15.77 -0.60
CA ASP A 56 2.32 15.62 -1.68
C ASP A 56 2.98 14.23 -1.65
N ASP A 57 3.28 13.70 -0.46
CA ASP A 57 3.81 12.34 -0.30
C ASP A 57 2.80 11.30 -0.77
N LEU A 58 1.52 11.48 -0.43
CA LEU A 58 0.43 10.60 -0.90
C LEU A 58 0.30 10.63 -2.42
N VAL A 59 0.26 11.83 -3.01
CA VAL A 59 0.13 12.00 -4.47
C VAL A 59 1.31 11.37 -5.19
N ARG A 60 2.53 11.54 -4.67
CA ARG A 60 3.73 10.93 -5.23
C ARG A 60 3.65 9.40 -5.22
N VAL A 61 3.35 8.80 -4.06
CA VAL A 61 3.26 7.34 -3.94
C VAL A 61 2.16 6.76 -4.84
N MET A 62 1.01 7.45 -4.96
CA MET A 62 -0.05 7.03 -5.88
C MET A 62 0.38 7.09 -7.36
N ARG A 63 1.09 8.14 -7.77
CA ARG A 63 1.61 8.23 -9.15
C ARG A 63 2.63 7.13 -9.43
N ASP A 64 3.57 6.92 -8.51
CA ASP A 64 4.63 5.91 -8.66
C ASP A 64 4.00 4.50 -8.74
N ALA A 65 3.02 4.21 -7.89
CA ALA A 65 2.34 2.92 -7.87
C ALA A 65 1.45 2.68 -9.11
N HIS A 66 0.91 3.75 -9.70
CA HIS A 66 0.15 3.66 -10.96
C HIS A 66 1.09 3.42 -12.15
N ALA A 67 2.25 4.09 -12.19
CA ALA A 67 3.26 3.89 -13.22
C ALA A 67 3.82 2.46 -13.22
N GLN A 68 4.02 1.85 -12.04
CA GLN A 68 4.51 0.47 -11.92
C GLN A 68 3.51 -0.60 -12.42
N ASN A 69 2.21 -0.31 -12.42
CA ASN A 69 1.18 -1.21 -12.99
C ASN A 69 1.12 -1.15 -14.53
N GLY A 70 1.75 -0.16 -15.17
CA GLY A 70 1.79 0.00 -16.62
C GLY A 70 2.93 -0.74 -17.32
N ASN A 71 3.82 -1.42 -16.59
CA ASN A 71 5.04 -2.03 -17.13
C ASN A 71 5.02 -3.57 -17.12
N VAL A 72 3.84 -4.18 -17.21
CA VAL A 72 3.67 -5.63 -17.42
C VAL A 72 3.10 -5.87 -18.81
N PHE A 73 4.00 -5.88 -19.79
CA PHE A 73 3.84 -6.61 -21.05
C PHE A 73 4.91 -7.70 -21.10
#